data_AF-A0A228HKL6-F1
#
_entry.id   AF-A0A228HKL6-F1
#
_cell.length_a   1.000
_cell.length_b   1.000
_cell.length_c   1.000
_cell.angle_alpha   90.00
_cell.angle_beta   90.00
_cell.angle_gamma   90.00
#
_symmetry.space_group_name_H-M   'P 1'
#
loop_
_entity.id
_entity.type
_entity.pdbx_description
1 polymer ?
#
loop_
_entity_poly.entity_id
_entity_poly.type
_entity_poly.pdbx_seq_one_letter_code
_entity_poly.pdbx_strand_id
1 'polypeptide(L)'
;MHETTLLIFAAVAFVGIATPGPTVLLALTNGSRYGVRRAAYGFAGAMLSDFVLLDGVVMFGYALLGARAVRLLKRSGALWLERTCGAMLLALAGSLALYRRHAA
;
A
#
# COMPACT_ATOMS: atom_id res chain seq x y z
N MET A 1 13.02 -10.45 18.37
CA MET A 1 12.79 -9.08 17.91
C MET A 1 11.54 -9.00 17.03
N HIS A 2 11.51 -9.56 15.82
CA HIS A 2 10.32 -9.53 14.94
C HIS A 2 9.06 -10.13 15.56
N GLU A 3 9.17 -11.30 16.20
CA GLU A 3 8.02 -11.97 16.83
C GLU A 3 7.44 -11.15 17.98
N THR A 4 8.30 -10.60 18.84
CA THR A 4 7.91 -9.67 19.91
C THR A 4 7.25 -8.41 19.36
N THR A 5 7.76 -7.85 18.26
CA THR A 5 7.14 -6.68 17.59
C THR A 5 5.77 -7.01 17.02
N LEU A 6 5.59 -8.18 16.39
CA LEU A 6 4.29 -8.62 15.88
C LEU A 6 3.30 -8.87 17.01
N LEU A 7 3.73 -9.46 18.13
CA LEU A 7 2.90 -9.68 19.32
C LEU A 7 2.45 -8.36 19.94
N ILE A 8 3.35 -7.39 20.09
CA ILE A 8 3.00 -6.05 20.60
C ILE A 8 2.05 -5.35 19.63
N PHE A 9 2.31 -5.41 18.32
CA PHE A 9 1.43 -4.84 17.31
C PHE A 9 0.03 -5.47 17.36
N ALA A 10 -0.06 -6.80 17.42
CA ALA A 10 -1.33 -7.51 17.51
C ALA A 10 -2.09 -7.16 18.78
N ALA A 11 -1.40 -7.05 19.93
CA ALA A 11 -2.01 -6.66 21.19
C ALA A 11 -2.58 -5.23 21.13
N VAL A 12 -1.81 -4.27 20.59
CA VAL A 12 -2.26 -2.89 20.42
C VAL A 12 -3.40 -2.79 19.40
N ALA A 13 -3.30 -3.49 18.28
CA ALA A 13 -4.35 -3.54 17.25
C ALA A 13 -5.65 -4.13 17.82
N PHE A 14 -5.56 -5.17 18.65
CA PHE A 14 -6.73 -5.77 19.30
C PHE A 14 -7.45 -4.77 20.21
N VAL A 15 -6.70 -4.05 21.05
CA VAL A 15 -7.25 -2.99 21.92
C VAL A 15 -7.88 -1.87 21.08
N GLY A 16 -7.24 -1.48 19.98
CA GLY A 16 -7.75 -0.47 19.06
C GLY A 16 -9.07 -0.88 18.39
N ILE A 17 -9.17 -2.13 17.92
CA ILE A 17 -10.38 -2.67 17.28
C ILE A 17 -11.52 -2.85 18.30
N ALA A 18 -11.19 -3.28 19.52
CA ALA A 18 -12.17 -3.49 20.58
C ALA A 18 -12.76 -2.18 21.10
N THR A 19 -12.09 -1.04 20.92
CA THR A 19 -12.60 0.27 21.36
C THR A 19 -13.61 0.78 20.34
N PRO A 20 -14.93 0.78 20.64
CA PRO A 20 -15.93 1.12 19.65
C PRO A 20 -15.87 2.62 19.35
N GLY A 21 -15.29 2.97 18.20
CA GLY A 21 -15.32 4.32 17.66
C GLY A 21 -16.72 4.74 17.18
N PRO A 22 -16.92 6.02 16.81
CA PRO A 22 -18.20 6.54 16.35
C PRO A 22 -18.78 5.76 15.15
N THR A 23 -17.93 5.29 14.23
CA THR A 23 -18.34 4.48 13.08
C THR A 23 -18.89 3.10 13.49
N VAL A 24 -18.26 2.46 14.49
CA VAL A 24 -18.70 1.16 15.02
C VAL A 24 -20.01 1.31 15.79
N LEU A 25 -20.17 2.38 16.58
CA LEU A 25 -21.42 2.67 17.28
C LEU A 25 -22.58 2.94 16.31
N LEU A 26 -22.33 3.69 15.23
CA LEU A 26 -23.31 3.92 14.17
C LEU A 26 -23.68 2.62 13.45
N ALA A 27 -22.71 1.76 13.18
CA ALA A 27 -22.95 0.46 12.58
C ALA A 27 -23.75 -0.47 13.51
N LEU A 28 -23.45 -0.49 14.81
CA LEU A 28 -24.20 -1.26 15.81
C LEU A 28 -25.64 -0.76 15.94
N THR A 29 -25.85 0.56 15.95
CA THR A 29 -27.18 1.18 15.98
C THR A 29 -27.97 0.84 14.70
N ASN A 30 -27.32 0.90 13.53
CA ASN A 30 -27.94 0.50 12.27
C ASN A 30 -28.21 -1.01 12.21
N GLY A 31 -27.33 -1.83 12.78
CA GLY A 31 -27.50 -3.28 12.87
C GLY A 31 -28.66 -3.68 13.79
N SER A 32 -28.86 -2.96 14.90
CA SER A 32 -29.98 -3.23 15.82
C SER A 32 -31.33 -2.77 15.26
N ARG A 33 -31.37 -1.69 14.47
CA ARG A 33 -32.62 -1.17 13.89
C ARG A 33 -32.99 -1.77 12.53
N TYR A 34 -32.03 -2.03 11.66
CA TYR A 34 -32.27 -2.40 10.26
C TYR A 34 -31.73 -3.79 9.87
N GLY A 35 -31.16 -4.52 10.84
CA GLY A 35 -30.62 -5.87 10.66
C GLY A 35 -29.19 -5.90 10.10
N VAL A 36 -28.50 -7.01 10.38
CA VAL A 36 -27.05 -7.19 10.11
C VAL A 36 -26.70 -7.06 8.63
N ARG A 37 -27.56 -7.57 7.74
CA ARG A 37 -27.32 -7.54 6.29
C ARG A 37 -27.21 -6.12 5.73
N ARG A 38 -28.04 -5.19 6.20
CA ARG A 38 -28.01 -3.79 5.75
C ARG A 38 -26.83 -3.02 6.34
N ALA A 39 -26.50 -3.28 7.61
CA ALA A 39 -25.31 -2.71 8.25
C ALA A 39 -24.00 -3.16 7.57
N ALA A 40 -23.94 -4.41 7.10
CA ALA A 40 -22.78 -4.94 6.39
C ALA A 40 -22.46 -4.15 5.11
N TYR A 41 -23.47 -3.69 4.35
CA TYR A 41 -23.25 -2.86 3.16
C TYR A 41 -22.64 -1.50 3.51
N GLY A 42 -23.08 -0.86 4.60
CA GLY A 42 -22.49 0.40 5.07
C GLY A 42 -21.05 0.25 5.53
N PHE A 43 -20.75 -0.85 6.23
CA PHE A 43 -19.40 -1.18 6.66
C PHE A 43 -18.46 -1.48 5.48
N ALA A 44 -18.92 -2.28 4.52
CA ALA A 44 -18.18 -2.56 3.31
C ALA A 44 -17.91 -1.27 2.52
N GLY A 45 -18.89 -0.37 2.43
CA GLY A 45 -18.72 0.94 1.82
C GLY A 45 -17.63 1.78 2.50
N ALA A 46 -17.61 1.81 3.84
CA ALA A 46 -16.58 2.54 4.60
C ALA A 46 -15.17 1.98 4.39
N MET A 47 -15.02 0.66 4.38
CA MET A 47 -13.72 0.02 4.12
C MET A 47 -13.25 0.32 2.69
N LEU A 48 -14.14 0.18 1.70
CA LEU A 48 -13.82 0.47 0.31
C LEU A 48 -13.45 1.94 0.10
N SER A 49 -14.13 2.87 0.78
CA SER A 49 -13.75 4.29 0.72
C SER A 49 -12.36 4.51 1.30
N ASP A 50 -12.02 3.90 2.43
CA ASP A 50 -10.70 4.06 3.03
C ASP A 50 -9.61 3.53 2.09
N PHE A 51 -9.81 2.36 1.47
CA PHE A 51 -8.87 1.83 0.48
C PHE A 51 -8.69 2.77 -0.70
N VAL A 52 -9.78 3.24 -1.31
CA VAL A 52 -9.73 4.09 -2.50
C VAL A 52 -9.14 5.46 -2.19
N LEU A 53 -9.56 6.10 -1.08
CA LEU A 53 -9.06 7.41 -0.70
C LEU A 53 -7.59 7.34 -0.29
N LEU A 54 -7.21 6.38 0.54
CA LEU A 54 -5.84 6.28 1.03
C LEU A 54 -4.88 5.94 -0.10
N ASP A 55 -5.23 4.97 -0.96
CA ASP A 55 -4.43 4.62 -2.14
C ASP A 55 -4.32 5.81 -3.09
N GLY A 56 -5.44 6.48 -3.39
CA GLY A 56 -5.45 7.67 -4.24
C GLY A 56 -4.59 8.80 -3.69
N VAL A 57 -4.68 9.10 -2.38
CA VAL A 57 -3.87 10.13 -1.72
C VAL A 57 -2.38 9.76 -1.73
N VAL A 58 -2.04 8.50 -1.46
CA VAL A 58 -0.66 8.02 -1.47
C VAL A 58 -0.08 8.07 -2.88
N MET A 59 -0.79 7.56 -3.88
CA MET A 59 -0.35 7.60 -5.28
C MET A 59 -0.24 9.03 -5.80
N PHE A 60 -1.21 9.89 -5.50
CA PHE A 60 -1.17 11.29 -5.89
C PHE A 60 -0.02 12.05 -5.20
N GLY A 61 0.17 11.83 -3.90
CA GLY A 61 1.29 12.38 -3.14
C GLY A 61 2.63 11.92 -3.73
N TYR A 62 2.78 10.62 -3.96
CA TYR A 62 3.97 10.06 -4.59
C TYR A 62 4.23 10.65 -5.98
N ALA A 63 3.20 10.77 -6.82
CA ALA A 63 3.31 11.37 -8.15
C ALA A 63 3.72 12.84 -8.10
N LEU A 64 3.17 13.65 -7.17
CA LEU A 64 3.53 15.05 -7.00
C LEU A 64 4.97 15.21 -6.50
N LEU A 65 5.38 14.44 -5.50
CA LEU A 65 6.74 14.44 -4.98
C LEU A 65 7.72 13.96 -6.05
N GLY A 66 7.39 12.88 -6.78
CA GLY A 66 8.18 12.37 -7.90
C GLY A 66 8.34 13.40 -9.01
N ALA A 67 7.26 14.06 -9.42
CA ALA A 67 7.31 15.11 -10.43
C ALA A 67 8.15 16.32 -9.98
N ARG A 68 8.14 16.68 -8.69
CA ARG A 68 9.02 17.71 -8.14
C ARG A 68 10.47 17.25 -8.08
N ALA A 69 10.72 16.01 -7.64
CA ALA A 69 12.05 15.43 -7.59
C ALA A 69 12.69 15.35 -8.98
N VAL A 70 11.95 14.90 -9.99
CA VAL A 70 12.42 14.84 -11.39
C VAL A 70 12.70 16.24 -11.95
N ARG A 71 11.90 17.26 -11.59
CA ARG A 71 12.15 18.65 -11.99
C ARG A 71 13.38 19.26 -11.29
N LEU A 72 13.64 18.88 -10.04
CA LEU A 72 14.82 19.32 -9.27
C LEU A 72 16.08 18.53 -9.65
N LEU A 73 15.92 17.31 -10.16
CA LEU A 73 17.00 16.49 -10.66
C LEU A 73 17.48 17.06 -12.01
N LYS A 74 18.60 17.77 -11.97
CA LYS A 74 19.30 18.32 -13.15
C LYS A 74 19.35 17.25 -14.26
N ARG A 75 19.26 17.62 -15.55
CA ARG A 75 19.30 16.68 -16.70
C ARG A 75 20.34 15.56 -16.58
N SER A 76 21.49 15.85 -15.97
CA SER A 76 22.56 14.87 -15.70
C SER A 76 22.14 13.73 -14.75
N GLY A 77 21.32 13.99 -13.74
CA GLY A 77 20.83 12.98 -12.80
C GLY A 77 19.76 12.08 -13.41
N ALA A 78 18.88 12.62 -14.26
CA ALA A 78 17.93 11.82 -15.04
C ALA A 78 18.66 10.86 -15.99
N LEU A 79 19.67 11.36 -16.72
CA LEU A 79 20.50 10.54 -17.63
C LEU A 79 21.31 9.46 -16.89
N TRP A 80 21.80 9.76 -15.68
CA TRP A 80 22.50 8.76 -14.87
C TRP A 80 21.54 7.67 -14.38
N LEU A 81 20.32 8.04 -14.00
CA LEU A 81 19.27 7.11 -13.58
C LEU A 81 18.80 6.20 -14.72
N GLU A 82 18.61 6.74 -15.93
CA GLU A 82 18.26 5.94 -17.10
C GLU A 82 19.37 4.94 -17.46
N ARG A 83 20.63 5.35 -17.36
CA ARG A 83 21.77 4.45 -17.61
C ARG A 83 21.89 3.33 -16.59
N THR A 84 21.69 3.61 -15.30
CA THR A 84 21.76 2.56 -14.26
C THR A 84 20.58 1.61 -14.38
N CYS A 85 19.38 2.10 -14.66
CA CYS A 85 18.20 1.27 -14.92
C CYS A 85 18.42 0.35 -16.14
N GLY A 86 18.85 0.91 -17.27
CA GLY A 86 19.17 0.14 -18.47
C GLY A 86 20.26 -0.91 -18.23
N ALA A 87 21.34 -0.54 -17.55
CA ALA A 87 22.42 -1.48 -17.22
C ALA A 87 21.94 -2.64 -16.34
N MET A 88 21.08 -2.36 -15.34
CA MET A 88 20.53 -3.40 -14.47
C MET A 88 19.61 -4.36 -15.23
N LEU A 89 18.77 -3.85 -16.13
CA LEU A 89 17.93 -4.68 -16.99
C LEU A 89 18.75 -5.57 -17.92
N LEU A 90 19.82 -5.03 -18.52
CA LEU A 90 20.74 -5.80 -19.36
C LEU A 90 21.49 -6.87 -18.55
N ALA A 91 21.90 -6.56 -17.31
CA ALA A 91 22.54 -7.53 -16.43
C ALA A 91 21.60 -8.69 -16.06
N LEU A 92 20.35 -8.39 -15.72
CA LEU A 92 19.31 -9.39 -15.46
C LEU A 92 19.02 -10.24 -16.69
N ALA A 93 18.85 -9.62 -17.85
CA ALA A 93 18.66 -10.33 -19.11
C ALA A 93 19.86 -11.24 -19.44
N GLY A 94 21.08 -10.76 -19.22
CA GLY A 94 22.31 -11.54 -19.37
C GLY A 94 22.39 -12.73 -18.40
N SER A 95 21.99 -12.54 -17.15
CA SER A 95 21.90 -13.60 -16.14
C SER A 95 20.85 -14.66 -16.53
N LEU A 96 19.68 -14.25 -17.02
CA LEU A 96 18.67 -15.17 -17.54
C LEU A 96 19.14 -15.93 -18.79
N ALA A 97 19.86 -15.26 -19.68
CA ALA A 97 20.47 -15.90 -20.84
C ALA A 97 21.58 -16.89 -20.45
N LEU A 98 22.32 -16.62 -19.36
CA LEU A 98 23.26 -17.54 -18.70
C LEU A 98 22.56 -18.76 -18.11
N TYR A 99 21.46 -18.56 -17.38
CA TYR A 99 20.69 -19.68 -16.82
C TYR A 99 20.07 -20.56 -17.90
N ARG A 100 19.52 -19.97 -18.97
CA ARG A 100 18.96 -20.73 -20.10
C ARG A 100 19.99 -21.58 -20.82
N ARG A 101 21.23 -21.12 -20.95
CA ARG A 101 22.32 -21.91 -21.59
C ARG A 101 22.93 -22.97 -20.69
N HIS A 102 22.61 -22.96 -19.38
CA HIS A 102 22.93 -24.06 -18.47
C HIS A 102 21.78 -25.06 -18.29
N ALA A 103 20.56 -24.67 -18.67
CA ALA A 103 19.37 -25.53 -18.66
C ALA A 103 19.09 -26.25 -19.98
N ALA A 104 19.85 -25.93 -21.05
CA ALA A 104 19.87 -26.61 -22.34
C ALA A 104 21.16 -27.42 -22.45
#